data_AF-A0A820JZS6-F1
#
_entry.id   AF-A0A820JZS6-F1
#
_cell.length_a   1.000
_cell.length_b   1.000
_cell.length_c   1.000
_cell.angle_alpha   90.00
_cell.angle_beta   90.00
_cell.angle_gamma   90.00
#
_symmetry.space_group_name_H-M   'P 1'
#
loop_
_entity.id
_entity.type
_entity.pdbx_description
1 polymer ?
#
loop_
_entity_poly.entity_id
_entity_poly.type
_entity_poly.pdbx_seq_one_letter_code
_entity_poly.pdbx_strand_id
1 'polypeptide(L)'
;LNIIVFSISKKLRSSPCSLYFIFASIGYVIYLNIVALLRYLQISFNIDPSIQWSWFCKLRYYAIGFLLMLPRSYMLLAAIDRYLMSKSGQHRFSSYRVALKMILLTFFFWMIMCVHLIIYFDIQISSTGTNRICMNSPGSYSIFLSFYSLLINGLSMPLLMTIFGLLTLRNTQQHRNQIHNTMTLILRRRKKQEWLILRMLLIQIIVNVILSLPVTIYLFYAGLTQYYKKSMFRI
;
A
#
# COMPACT_ATOMS: atom_id res chain seq x y z
N LEU A 1 1.68 -8.34 11.62
CA LEU A 1 2.22 -9.62 11.08
C LEU A 1 3.71 -9.50 10.72
N ASN A 2 4.12 -8.53 9.89
CA ASN A 2 5.51 -8.39 9.41
C ASN A 2 6.54 -8.22 10.56
N ILE A 3 6.28 -7.34 11.53
CA ILE A 3 7.21 -7.05 12.63
C ILE A 3 7.58 -8.31 13.43
N ILE A 4 6.59 -9.15 13.73
CA ILE A 4 6.77 -10.41 14.47
C ILE A 4 7.57 -11.43 13.64
N VAL A 5 7.29 -11.53 12.34
CA VAL A 5 8.02 -12.43 11.42
C VAL A 5 9.48 -12.02 11.25
N PHE A 6 9.78 -10.71 11.23
CA PHE A 6 11.15 -10.20 11.13
C PHE A 6 11.94 -10.31 12.43
N SER A 7 11.30 -10.23 13.59
CA SER A 7 11.96 -10.47 14.89
C SER A 7 12.42 -11.93 15.07
N ILE A 8 11.80 -12.88 14.37
CA ILE A 8 12.06 -14.33 14.55
C ILE A 8 13.28 -14.84 13.78
N SER A 9 13.79 -14.14 12.74
CA SER A 9 14.82 -14.71 11.85
C SER A 9 16.04 -13.80 11.66
N LYS A 10 17.10 -13.99 12.47
CA LYS A 10 18.43 -13.31 12.33
C LYS A 10 19.02 -13.39 10.90
N LYS A 11 18.78 -14.48 10.16
CA LYS A 11 19.24 -14.65 8.76
C LYS A 11 18.39 -13.90 7.72
N LEU A 12 17.16 -13.50 8.04
CA LEU A 12 16.32 -12.70 7.13
C LEU A 12 16.83 -11.25 7.02
N ARG A 13 17.41 -10.73 8.10
CA ARG A 13 17.92 -9.35 8.25
C ARG A 13 19.04 -8.97 7.28
N SER A 14 19.69 -9.95 6.66
CA SER A 14 20.82 -9.74 5.74
C SER A 14 20.40 -9.64 4.26
N SER A 15 19.12 -9.81 3.95
CA SER A 15 18.62 -9.74 2.56
C SER A 15 18.05 -8.35 2.23
N PRO A 16 18.31 -7.79 1.04
CA PRO A 16 17.74 -6.49 0.63
C PRO A 16 16.21 -6.47 0.71
N CYS A 17 15.57 -7.58 0.34
CA CYS A 17 14.14 -7.80 0.51
C CYS A 17 13.61 -7.48 1.92
N SER A 18 14.34 -7.84 2.99
CA SER A 18 13.92 -7.58 4.37
C SER A 18 13.82 -6.10 4.71
N LEU A 19 14.65 -5.27 4.08
CA LEU A 19 14.66 -3.83 4.28
C LEU A 19 13.34 -3.22 3.82
N TYR A 20 12.88 -3.58 2.61
CA TYR A 20 11.60 -3.11 2.07
C TYR A 20 10.42 -3.47 2.99
N PHE A 21 10.39 -4.69 3.53
CA PHE A 21 9.34 -5.09 4.45
C PHE A 21 9.35 -4.33 5.78
N ILE A 22 10.53 -4.00 6.32
CA ILE A 22 10.66 -3.19 7.53
C ILE A 22 10.09 -1.79 7.27
N PHE A 23 10.51 -1.13 6.19
CA PHE A 23 10.00 0.20 5.84
C PHE A 23 8.49 0.17 5.54
N ALA A 24 7.99 -0.86 4.86
CA ALA A 24 6.56 -1.04 4.66
C ALA A 24 5.80 -1.18 5.98
N SER A 25 6.34 -1.94 6.93
CA SER A 25 5.72 -2.15 8.24
C SER A 25 5.66 -0.86 9.05
N ILE A 26 6.77 -0.11 9.09
CA ILE A 26 6.84 1.19 9.75
C ILE A 26 5.80 2.14 9.12
N GLY A 27 5.74 2.19 7.78
CA GLY A 27 4.76 3.01 7.07
C GLY A 27 3.31 2.67 7.43
N TYR A 28 2.95 1.39 7.48
CA TYR A 28 1.61 0.96 7.89
C TYR A 28 1.30 1.30 9.34
N VAL A 29 2.26 1.16 10.27
CA VAL A 29 2.05 1.53 11.68
C VAL A 29 1.80 3.02 11.78
N ILE A 30 2.61 3.86 11.13
CA ILE A 30 2.42 5.32 11.13
C ILE A 30 1.05 5.68 10.53
N TYR A 31 0.70 5.10 9.39
CA TYR A 31 -0.60 5.31 8.74
C TYR A 31 -1.77 4.97 9.68
N LEU A 32 -1.76 3.77 10.29
CA LEU A 32 -2.83 3.32 11.16
C LEU A 32 -2.97 4.21 12.40
N ASN A 33 -1.86 4.64 13.00
CA ASN A 33 -1.90 5.53 14.16
C ASN A 33 -2.48 6.89 13.80
N ILE A 34 -2.08 7.49 12.67
CA ILE A 34 -2.61 8.80 12.25
C ILE A 34 -4.10 8.70 11.94
N VAL A 35 -4.53 7.69 11.16
CA VAL A 35 -5.95 7.52 10.82
C VAL A 35 -6.79 7.23 12.06
N ALA A 36 -6.30 6.37 12.96
CA ALA A 36 -6.99 6.05 14.20
C ALA A 36 -7.12 7.27 15.11
N LEU A 37 -6.05 8.05 15.29
CA LEU A 37 -6.06 9.27 16.10
C LEU A 37 -7.09 10.27 15.58
N LEU A 38 -7.07 10.55 14.27
CA LEU A 38 -8.02 11.49 13.66
C LEU A 38 -9.48 11.01 13.80
N ARG A 39 -9.72 9.71 13.64
CA ARG A 39 -11.06 9.12 13.81
C ARG A 39 -11.53 9.14 15.26
N TYR A 40 -10.62 8.87 16.20
CA TYR A 40 -10.92 8.88 17.63
C TYR A 40 -11.32 10.29 18.11
N LEU A 41 -10.56 11.31 17.70
CA LEU A 41 -10.91 12.72 17.98
C LEU A 41 -12.29 13.09 17.43
N GLN A 42 -12.60 12.65 16.20
CA GLN A 42 -13.88 12.92 15.57
C GLN A 42 -15.05 12.23 16.29
N ILE A 43 -14.94 10.95 16.64
CA ILE A 43 -16.04 10.17 17.21
C ILE A 43 -16.24 10.47 18.70
N SER A 44 -15.15 10.55 19.47
CA SER A 44 -15.22 10.65 20.93
C SER A 44 -15.38 12.08 21.43
N PHE A 45 -14.81 13.07 20.72
CA PHE A 45 -14.81 14.46 21.15
C PHE A 45 -15.60 15.39 20.22
N ASN A 46 -16.13 14.87 19.10
CA ASN A 46 -16.78 15.68 18.05
C ASN A 46 -15.88 16.81 17.52
N ILE A 47 -14.56 16.63 17.60
CA ILE A 47 -13.56 17.58 17.11
C ILE A 47 -13.07 17.07 15.76
N ASP A 48 -13.38 17.80 14.70
CA ASP A 48 -12.78 17.57 13.37
C ASP A 48 -11.92 18.78 12.95
N PRO A 49 -10.59 18.73 13.20
CA PRO A 49 -9.69 19.81 12.83
C PRO A 49 -9.65 20.04 11.32
N SER A 50 -10.01 19.03 10.51
CA SER A 50 -10.07 19.15 9.05
C SER A 50 -11.24 20.00 8.55
N ILE A 51 -12.23 20.26 9.39
CA ILE A 51 -13.36 21.13 9.07
C ILE A 51 -13.11 22.56 9.57
N GLN A 52 -12.19 22.72 10.52
CA GLN A 52 -11.85 24.01 11.11
C GLN A 52 -10.78 24.74 10.29
N TRP A 53 -9.73 24.04 9.85
CA TRP A 53 -8.56 24.65 9.20
C TRP A 53 -8.29 24.07 7.80
N SER A 54 -8.32 24.92 6.77
CA SER A 54 -8.13 24.50 5.36
C SER A 54 -6.77 23.82 5.13
N TRP A 55 -5.70 24.35 5.75
CA TRP A 55 -4.38 23.73 5.64
C TRP A 55 -4.34 22.32 6.25
N PHE A 56 -5.09 22.07 7.33
CA PHE A 56 -5.16 20.76 7.98
C PHE A 56 -5.97 19.76 7.14
N CYS A 57 -7.06 20.20 6.51
CA CYS A 57 -7.81 19.44 5.51
C CYS A 57 -6.88 18.93 4.40
N LYS A 58 -6.14 19.84 3.75
CA LYS A 58 -5.19 19.53 2.68
C LYS A 58 -4.09 18.57 3.14
N LEU A 59 -3.46 18.88 4.27
CA LEU A 59 -2.38 18.08 4.84
C LEU A 59 -2.84 16.67 5.21
N ARG A 60 -4.06 16.53 5.76
CA ARG A 60 -4.64 15.23 6.13
C ARG A 60 -4.74 14.29 4.92
N TYR A 61 -5.34 14.75 3.83
CA TYR A 61 -5.51 13.92 2.63
C TYR A 61 -4.17 13.62 1.95
N TYR A 62 -3.27 14.59 1.89
CA TYR A 62 -1.90 14.38 1.43
C TYR A 62 -1.18 13.31 2.25
N ALA A 63 -1.15 13.44 3.58
CA ALA A 63 -0.46 12.52 4.47
C ALA A 63 -1.04 11.11 4.40
N ILE A 64 -2.37 10.97 4.41
CA ILE A 64 -3.06 9.68 4.29
C ILE A 64 -2.75 9.03 2.94
N GLY A 65 -2.85 9.78 1.83
CA GLY A 65 -2.55 9.28 0.50
C GLY A 65 -1.09 8.82 0.37
N PHE A 66 -0.16 9.65 0.82
CA PHE A 66 1.28 9.37 0.81
C PHE A 66 1.62 8.13 1.65
N LEU A 67 1.19 8.10 2.92
CA LEU A 67 1.47 7.02 3.85
C LEU A 67 0.76 5.71 3.49
N LEU A 68 -0.29 5.75 2.67
CA LEU A 68 -0.93 4.55 2.14
C LEU A 68 -0.17 3.97 0.94
N MET A 69 0.31 4.81 0.02
CA MET A 69 1.00 4.37 -1.21
C MET A 69 2.42 3.90 -0.97
N LEU A 70 3.13 4.57 -0.07
CA LEU A 70 4.52 4.29 0.25
C LEU A 70 4.77 2.83 0.69
N PRO A 71 4.09 2.29 1.73
CA PRO A 71 4.32 0.92 2.18
C PRO A 71 3.90 -0.12 1.15
N ARG A 72 2.84 0.14 0.37
CA ARG A 72 2.40 -0.75 -0.73
C ARG A 72 3.49 -0.89 -1.79
N SER A 73 4.10 0.22 -2.17
CA SER A 73 5.16 0.26 -3.17
C SER A 73 6.42 -0.46 -2.70
N TYR A 74 6.79 -0.31 -1.43
CA TYR A 74 7.91 -1.07 -0.85
C TYR A 74 7.66 -2.58 -0.88
N MET A 75 6.44 -3.03 -0.61
CA MET A 75 6.13 -4.46 -0.70
C MET A 75 6.16 -4.97 -2.14
N LEU A 76 5.78 -4.14 -3.12
CA LEU A 76 5.90 -4.49 -4.53
C LEU A 76 7.38 -4.61 -4.92
N LEU A 77 8.22 -3.66 -4.51
CA LEU A 77 9.67 -3.73 -4.71
C LEU A 77 10.28 -4.96 -4.03
N ALA A 78 9.79 -5.36 -2.85
CA ALA A 78 10.21 -6.59 -2.19
C ALA A 78 9.87 -7.85 -3.01
N ALA A 79 8.72 -7.87 -3.70
CA ALA A 79 8.34 -8.95 -4.59
C ALA A 79 9.19 -8.98 -5.87
N ILE A 80 9.50 -7.81 -6.45
CA ILE A 80 10.37 -7.68 -7.62
C ILE A 80 11.80 -8.12 -7.28
N ASP A 81 12.36 -7.65 -6.16
CA ASP A 81 13.70 -8.01 -5.68
C ASP A 81 13.84 -9.53 -5.53
N ARG A 82 12.81 -10.20 -4.98
CA ARG A 82 12.76 -11.67 -4.88
C ARG A 82 12.69 -12.37 -6.23
N TYR A 83 11.90 -11.83 -7.15
CA TYR A 83 11.82 -12.38 -8.50
C TYR A 83 13.20 -12.30 -9.19
N LEU A 84 13.90 -11.18 -9.07
CA LEU A 84 15.26 -11.00 -9.60
C LEU A 84 16.26 -11.95 -8.92
N MET A 85 16.15 -12.17 -7.61
CA MET A 85 16.95 -13.18 -6.90
C MET A 85 16.65 -14.61 -7.34
N SER A 86 15.44 -14.89 -7.81
CA SER A 86 15.04 -16.23 -8.25
C SER A 86 15.55 -16.57 -9.66
N LYS A 87 15.94 -15.55 -10.44
CA LYS A 87 16.48 -15.73 -11.79
C LYS A 87 18.01 -15.89 -11.76
N SER A 88 18.51 -16.95 -12.36
CA SER A 88 19.96 -17.21 -12.47
C SER A 88 20.67 -16.03 -13.15
N GLY A 89 21.70 -15.50 -12.50
CA GLY A 89 22.54 -14.41 -13.03
C GLY A 89 22.13 -12.97 -12.71
N GLN A 90 20.93 -12.72 -12.16
CA GLN A 90 20.48 -11.37 -11.81
C GLN A 90 20.66 -10.98 -10.33
N HIS A 91 21.33 -11.83 -9.54
CA HIS A 91 21.61 -11.57 -8.12
C HIS A 91 22.34 -10.24 -7.84
N ARG A 92 23.12 -9.73 -8.81
CA ARG A 92 23.87 -8.48 -8.67
C ARG A 92 22.98 -7.25 -8.51
N PHE A 93 21.75 -7.28 -9.02
CA PHE A 93 20.76 -6.20 -8.87
C PHE A 93 20.09 -6.20 -7.49
N SER A 94 20.01 -7.36 -6.84
CA SER A 94 19.51 -7.53 -5.48
C SER A 94 20.65 -7.27 -4.47
N SER A 95 21.08 -6.01 -4.37
CA SER A 95 22.07 -5.57 -3.37
C SER A 95 21.45 -4.58 -2.38
N TYR A 96 21.98 -4.54 -1.16
CA TYR A 96 21.52 -3.63 -0.12
C TYR A 96 21.58 -2.15 -0.54
N ARG A 97 22.62 -1.75 -1.27
CA ARG A 97 22.80 -0.38 -1.79
C ARG A 97 21.72 -0.02 -2.81
N VAL A 98 21.38 -0.96 -3.71
CA VAL A 98 20.30 -0.76 -4.69
C VAL A 98 18.97 -0.66 -3.95
N ALA A 99 18.73 -1.50 -2.94
CA ALA A 99 17.49 -1.44 -2.17
C ALA A 99 17.28 -0.09 -1.48
N LEU A 100 18.32 0.47 -0.85
CA LEU A 100 18.24 1.82 -0.26
C LEU A 100 17.96 2.90 -1.31
N LYS A 101 18.62 2.85 -2.46
CA LYS A 101 18.36 3.80 -3.56
C LYS A 101 16.91 3.73 -4.04
N MET A 102 16.36 2.53 -4.20
CA MET A 102 14.98 2.32 -4.63
C MET A 102 13.97 2.78 -3.58
N ILE A 103 14.26 2.58 -2.29
CA ILE A 103 13.44 3.11 -1.19
C ILE A 103 13.38 4.63 -1.25
N LEU A 104 14.53 5.29 -1.35
CA LEU A 104 14.59 6.76 -1.43
C LEU A 104 13.90 7.29 -2.69
N LEU A 105 14.13 6.67 -3.85
CA LEU A 105 13.48 7.05 -5.10
C LEU A 105 11.95 6.95 -4.98
N THR A 106 11.45 5.86 -4.41
CA THR A 106 10.02 5.64 -4.19
C THR A 106 9.43 6.66 -3.21
N PHE A 107 10.18 7.02 -2.17
CA PHE A 107 9.78 8.06 -1.23
C PHE A 107 9.58 9.42 -1.94
N PHE A 108 10.58 9.88 -2.69
CA PHE A 108 10.48 11.15 -3.42
C PHE A 108 9.43 11.11 -4.51
N PHE A 109 9.30 9.99 -5.23
CA PHE A 109 8.27 9.80 -6.23
C PHE A 109 6.87 10.00 -5.64
N TRP A 110 6.55 9.32 -4.53
CA TRP A 110 5.23 9.46 -3.90
C TRP A 110 5.01 10.82 -3.24
N MET A 111 6.08 11.44 -2.73
CA MET A 111 6.00 12.80 -2.18
C MET A 111 5.53 13.78 -3.26
N ILE A 112 6.10 13.72 -4.46
CA ILE A 112 5.71 14.55 -5.60
C ILE A 112 4.33 14.14 -6.13
N MET A 113 4.11 12.84 -6.32
CA MET A 113 2.85 12.34 -6.88
C MET A 113 1.65 12.69 -6.00
N CYS A 114 1.78 12.78 -4.68
CA CYS A 114 0.68 13.15 -3.79
C CYS A 114 0.37 14.66 -3.74
N VAL A 115 1.19 15.53 -4.33
CA VAL A 115 1.02 17.01 -4.26
C VAL A 115 -0.35 17.47 -4.77
N HIS A 116 -0.91 16.81 -5.80
CA HIS A 116 -2.25 17.11 -6.31
C HIS A 116 -3.33 17.08 -5.21
N LEU A 117 -3.17 16.25 -4.17
CA LEU A 117 -4.11 16.19 -3.04
C LEU A 117 -4.12 17.48 -2.21
N ILE A 118 -2.99 18.20 -2.10
CA ILE A 118 -2.93 19.48 -1.39
C ILE A 118 -3.66 20.57 -2.19
N ILE A 119 -3.57 20.51 -3.52
CA ILE A 119 -4.10 21.55 -4.41
C ILE A 119 -5.63 21.48 -4.48
N TYR A 120 -6.17 20.27 -4.62
CA TYR A 120 -7.58 20.06 -4.98
C TYR A 120 -8.50 19.67 -3.81
N PHE A 121 -8.00 19.53 -2.59
CA PHE A 121 -8.85 19.35 -1.41
C PHE A 121 -9.06 20.68 -0.71
N ASP A 122 -10.30 21.00 -0.35
CA ASP A 122 -10.59 22.18 0.47
C ASP A 122 -11.84 21.99 1.32
N ILE A 123 -12.06 22.91 2.24
CA ILE A 123 -13.27 22.97 3.04
C ILE A 123 -14.38 23.55 2.18
N GLN A 124 -15.45 22.78 2.00
CA GLN A 124 -16.65 23.20 1.28
C GLN A 124 -17.86 23.15 2.22
N ILE A 125 -18.86 23.96 1.89
CA ILE A 125 -20.15 23.95 2.59
C ILE A 125 -20.99 22.82 1.99
N SER A 126 -21.48 21.93 2.85
CA SER A 126 -22.37 20.83 2.46
C SER A 126 -23.61 21.36 1.73
N SER A 127 -24.17 20.55 0.82
CA SER A 127 -25.40 20.86 0.06
C SER A 127 -26.62 21.16 0.96
N THR A 128 -26.54 20.83 2.25
CA THR A 128 -27.54 21.14 3.29
C THR A 128 -27.34 22.51 3.96
N GLY A 129 -26.32 23.28 3.57
CA GLY A 129 -26.07 24.66 3.99
C GLY A 129 -25.50 24.85 5.41
N THR A 130 -25.58 23.83 6.27
CA THR A 130 -25.28 23.97 7.71
C THR A 130 -23.93 23.39 8.14
N ASN A 131 -23.40 22.40 7.42
CA ASN A 131 -22.17 21.69 7.80
C ASN A 131 -21.02 21.97 6.84
N ARG A 132 -19.84 22.27 7.39
CA ARG A 132 -18.59 22.32 6.63
C ARG A 132 -18.03 20.91 6.52
N ILE A 133 -17.52 20.54 5.36
CA ILE A 133 -16.92 19.23 5.11
C ILE A 133 -15.67 19.41 4.25
N CYS A 134 -14.61 18.69 4.60
CA CYS A 134 -13.38 18.66 3.83
C CYS A 134 -13.54 17.67 2.68
N MET A 135 -13.61 18.17 1.45
CA MET A 135 -13.81 17.34 0.26
C MET A 135 -12.95 17.83 -0.91
N ASN A 136 -12.81 16.99 -1.93
CA ASN A 136 -12.17 17.37 -3.17
C ASN A 136 -13.01 18.37 -3.97
N SER A 137 -12.37 19.18 -4.80
CA SER A 137 -13.06 20.10 -5.71
C SER A 137 -14.02 19.32 -6.62
N PRO A 138 -15.30 19.74 -6.71
CA PRO A 138 -16.27 19.11 -7.59
C PRO A 138 -15.85 19.28 -9.06
N GLY A 139 -16.27 18.34 -9.92
CA GLY A 139 -15.99 18.39 -11.35
C GLY A 139 -15.11 17.26 -11.87
N SER A 140 -14.24 17.57 -12.83
CA SER A 140 -13.37 16.62 -13.51
C SER A 140 -12.34 15.97 -12.58
N TYR A 141 -11.87 16.68 -11.57
CA TYR A 141 -10.89 16.16 -10.61
C TYR A 141 -11.45 15.02 -9.75
N SER A 142 -12.73 15.08 -9.39
CA SER A 142 -13.38 14.00 -8.64
C SER A 142 -13.45 12.71 -9.44
N ILE A 143 -13.76 12.81 -10.74
CA ILE A 143 -13.72 11.67 -11.67
C ILE A 143 -12.30 11.12 -11.77
N PHE A 144 -11.30 11.99 -11.99
CA PHE A 144 -9.90 11.61 -12.02
C PHE A 144 -9.48 10.86 -10.75
N LEU A 145 -9.84 11.37 -9.57
CA LEU A 145 -9.49 10.77 -8.29
C LEU A 145 -10.17 9.40 -8.09
N SER A 146 -11.41 9.23 -8.54
CA SER A 146 -12.10 7.94 -8.50
C SER A 146 -11.43 6.90 -9.40
N PHE A 147 -11.07 7.27 -10.64
CA PHE A 147 -10.32 6.39 -11.54
C PHE A 147 -8.93 6.07 -11.01
N TYR A 148 -8.21 7.08 -10.51
CA TYR A 148 -6.91 6.92 -9.87
C TYR A 148 -7.01 5.94 -8.69
N SER A 149 -8.01 6.09 -7.82
CA SER A 149 -8.20 5.22 -6.66
C SER A 149 -8.51 3.77 -7.09
N LEU A 150 -9.35 3.58 -8.10
CA LEU A 150 -9.66 2.25 -8.61
C LEU A 150 -8.42 1.58 -9.23
N LEU A 151 -7.79 2.25 -10.20
CA LEU A 151 -6.70 1.69 -11.00
C LEU A 151 -5.43 1.52 -10.16
N ILE A 152 -5.04 2.56 -9.44
CA ILE A 152 -3.78 2.54 -8.68
C ILE A 152 -3.97 1.80 -7.34
N ASN A 153 -4.99 2.17 -6.55
CA ASN A 153 -5.12 1.64 -5.20
C ASN A 153 -5.79 0.27 -5.14
N GLY A 154 -6.73 0.00 -6.06
CA GLY A 154 -7.54 -1.21 -6.09
C GLY A 154 -6.95 -2.35 -6.91
N LEU A 155 -6.46 -2.06 -8.13
CA LEU A 155 -6.04 -3.10 -9.08
C LEU A 155 -4.52 -3.22 -9.24
N SER A 156 -3.81 -2.13 -9.51
CA SER A 156 -2.41 -2.21 -9.98
C SER A 156 -1.47 -2.88 -8.98
N MET A 157 -1.49 -2.43 -7.71
CA MET A 157 -0.57 -2.92 -6.67
C MET A 157 -0.81 -4.41 -6.35
N PRO A 158 -2.06 -4.87 -6.10
CA PRO A 158 -2.32 -6.30 -5.89
C PRO A 158 -2.00 -7.18 -7.11
N LEU A 159 -2.32 -6.73 -8.32
CA LEU A 159 -2.05 -7.49 -9.55
C LEU A 159 -0.55 -7.67 -9.77
N LEU A 160 0.22 -6.59 -9.69
CA LEU A 160 1.68 -6.66 -9.87
C LEU A 160 2.33 -7.54 -8.81
N MET A 161 1.94 -7.41 -7.54
CA MET A 161 2.44 -8.29 -6.47
C MET A 161 2.10 -9.76 -6.74
N THR A 162 0.91 -10.04 -7.26
CA THR A 162 0.49 -11.41 -7.59
C THR A 162 1.31 -11.97 -8.75
N ILE A 163 1.51 -11.19 -9.81
CA ILE A 163 2.32 -11.59 -10.97
C ILE A 163 3.75 -11.90 -10.53
N PHE A 164 4.43 -10.99 -9.84
CA PHE A 164 5.80 -11.21 -9.37
C PHE A 164 5.90 -12.34 -8.34
N GLY A 165 4.89 -12.50 -7.49
CA GLY A 165 4.79 -13.63 -6.55
C GLY A 165 4.69 -14.98 -7.26
N LEU A 166 3.82 -15.09 -8.28
CA LEU A 166 3.65 -16.31 -9.08
C LEU A 166 4.89 -16.62 -9.92
N LEU A 167 5.53 -15.60 -10.50
CA LEU A 167 6.77 -15.76 -11.26
C LEU A 167 7.91 -16.27 -10.35
N THR A 168 8.03 -15.71 -9.14
CA THR A 168 8.99 -16.18 -8.13
C THR A 168 8.73 -17.64 -7.77
N LEU A 169 7.46 -18.03 -7.60
CA LEU A 169 7.08 -19.42 -7.33
C LEU A 169 7.46 -20.36 -8.46
N ARG A 170 7.17 -20.00 -9.72
CA ARG A 170 7.51 -20.82 -10.89
C ARG A 170 9.02 -21.04 -11.01
N ASN A 171 9.82 -19.99 -10.91
CA ASN A 171 11.27 -20.08 -11.03
C ASN A 171 11.89 -20.91 -9.88
N THR A 172 11.37 -20.75 -8.66
CA THR A 172 11.83 -21.53 -7.50
C THR A 172 11.44 -23.01 -7.60
N GLN A 173 10.27 -23.32 -8.18
CA GLN A 173 9.85 -24.70 -8.43
C GLN A 173 10.67 -25.36 -9.55
N GLN A 174 11.05 -24.63 -10.59
CA GLN A 174 11.93 -25.15 -11.65
C GLN A 174 13.31 -25.52 -11.10
N HIS A 175 13.93 -24.65 -10.29
CA HIS A 175 15.17 -24.99 -9.60
C HIS A 175 15.02 -26.14 -8.60
N ARG A 176 13.85 -26.29 -7.98
CA ARG A 176 13.55 -27.39 -7.05
C ARG A 176 13.56 -28.76 -7.75
N ASN A 177 13.03 -28.85 -8.97
CA ASN A 177 12.97 -30.12 -9.70
C ASN A 177 14.35 -30.58 -10.18
N GLN A 178 15.29 -29.65 -10.38
CA GLN A 178 16.66 -29.96 -10.77
C GLN A 178 17.56 -30.38 -9.60
N ILE A 179 17.27 -29.93 -8.37
CA ILE A 179 18.15 -30.11 -7.17
C ILE A 179 17.59 -31.15 -6.18
N HIS A 180 16.47 -31.82 -6.50
CA HIS A 180 15.79 -32.75 -5.58
C HIS A 180 16.70 -33.87 -5.03
N ASN A 181 17.75 -34.24 -5.77
CA ASN A 181 18.67 -35.32 -5.43
C ASN A 181 19.81 -34.93 -4.48
N THR A 182 20.00 -33.65 -4.14
CA THR A 182 21.16 -33.20 -3.31
C THR A 182 20.77 -32.08 -2.33
N MET A 183 19.76 -32.31 -1.49
CA MET A 183 19.25 -31.27 -0.59
C MET A 183 19.81 -31.39 0.83
N THR A 184 20.80 -30.55 1.17
CA THR A 184 21.35 -30.43 2.53
C THR A 184 20.33 -29.82 3.51
N LEU A 185 20.48 -30.09 4.82
CA LEU A 185 19.62 -29.53 5.90
C LEU A 185 19.53 -27.99 5.87
N ILE A 186 20.60 -27.31 5.43
CA ILE A 186 20.68 -25.85 5.31
C ILE A 186 19.73 -25.33 4.21
N LEU A 187 19.70 -26.01 3.05
CA LEU A 187 18.78 -25.67 1.95
C LEU A 187 17.32 -25.92 2.35
N ARG A 188 17.06 -26.98 3.13
CA ARG A 188 15.72 -27.30 3.64
C ARG A 188 15.17 -26.21 4.58
N ARG A 189 16.02 -25.65 5.46
CA ARG A 189 15.65 -24.49 6.32
C ARG A 189 15.40 -23.22 5.49
N ARG A 190 16.27 -22.92 4.52
CA ARG A 190 16.13 -21.74 3.64
C ARG A 190 14.80 -21.79 2.87
N LYS A 191 14.45 -22.97 2.33
CA LYS A 191 13.19 -23.23 1.64
C LYS A 191 11.95 -23.03 2.52
N LYS A 192 11.98 -23.48 3.78
CA LYS A 192 10.88 -23.26 4.73
C LYS A 192 10.66 -21.76 4.97
N GLN A 193 11.74 -20.98 5.07
CA GLN A 193 11.68 -19.53 5.25
C GLN A 193 11.15 -18.80 4.00
N GLU A 194 11.57 -19.19 2.80
CA GLU A 194 11.06 -18.63 1.54
C GLU A 194 9.55 -18.85 1.39
N TRP A 195 9.09 -20.07 1.68
CA TRP A 195 7.67 -20.41 1.63
C TRP A 195 6.83 -19.64 2.66
N LEU A 196 7.35 -19.43 3.88
CA LEU A 196 6.68 -18.61 4.89
C LEU A 196 6.40 -17.19 4.40
N ILE A 197 7.36 -16.58 3.69
CA ILE A 197 7.21 -15.19 3.25
C ILE A 197 6.32 -15.10 2.01
N LEU A 198 6.37 -16.10 1.11
CA LEU A 198 5.41 -16.20 0.01
C LEU A 198 3.97 -16.40 0.51
N ARG A 199 3.78 -17.28 1.50
CA ARG A 199 2.47 -17.46 2.15
C ARG A 199 1.99 -16.17 2.80
N MET A 200 2.89 -15.44 3.45
CA MET A 200 2.58 -14.15 4.04
C MET A 200 2.14 -13.12 2.99
N LEU A 201 2.84 -13.01 1.87
CA LEU A 201 2.48 -12.12 0.77
C LEU A 201 1.10 -12.46 0.19
N LEU A 202 0.81 -13.75 -0.03
CA LEU A 202 -0.49 -14.19 -0.53
C LEU A 202 -1.64 -13.84 0.43
N ILE A 203 -1.46 -14.10 1.72
CA ILE A 203 -2.45 -13.73 2.74
C ILE A 203 -2.67 -12.22 2.71
N GLN A 204 -1.60 -11.44 2.62
CA GLN A 204 -1.70 -9.99 2.59
C GLN A 204 -2.40 -9.46 1.34
N ILE A 205 -2.20 -10.08 0.17
CA ILE A 205 -2.91 -9.74 -1.06
C ILE A 205 -4.40 -10.03 -0.89
N ILE A 206 -4.76 -11.24 -0.43
CA ILE A 206 -6.16 -11.64 -0.24
C ILE A 206 -6.86 -10.71 0.75
N VAL A 207 -6.23 -10.45 1.90
CA VAL A 207 -6.77 -9.55 2.93
C VAL A 207 -6.91 -8.12 2.37
N ASN A 208 -5.92 -7.62 1.63
CA ASN A 208 -5.99 -6.29 1.05
C ASN A 208 -7.11 -6.19 0.00
N VAL A 209 -7.29 -7.20 -0.87
CA VAL A 209 -8.38 -7.21 -1.86
C VAL A 209 -9.74 -7.22 -1.15
N ILE A 210 -9.95 -8.12 -0.20
CA ILE A 210 -11.23 -8.22 0.54
C ILE A 210 -11.54 -6.92 1.30
N LEU A 211 -10.55 -6.32 1.97
CA LEU A 211 -10.77 -5.11 2.77
C LEU A 211 -10.83 -3.82 1.95
N SER A 212 -10.14 -3.74 0.81
CA SER A 212 -10.07 -2.52 -0.01
C SER A 212 -11.13 -2.45 -1.11
N LEU A 213 -11.68 -3.59 -1.55
CA LEU A 213 -12.74 -3.63 -2.57
C LEU A 213 -13.99 -2.83 -2.15
N PRO A 214 -14.57 -3.00 -0.95
CA PRO A 214 -15.76 -2.24 -0.56
C PRO A 214 -15.53 -0.73 -0.58
N VAL A 215 -14.36 -0.30 -0.11
CA VAL A 215 -13.98 1.13 -0.05
C VAL A 215 -13.77 1.70 -1.45
N THR A 216 -13.10 0.96 -2.33
CA THR A 216 -12.87 1.40 -3.72
C THR A 216 -14.17 1.44 -4.52
N ILE A 217 -15.05 0.46 -4.35
CA ILE A 217 -16.38 0.44 -4.96
C ILE A 217 -17.21 1.63 -4.47
N TYR A 218 -17.20 1.91 -3.16
CA TYR A 218 -17.89 3.06 -2.59
C TYR A 218 -17.37 4.39 -3.16
N LEU A 219 -16.05 4.59 -3.21
CA LEU A 219 -15.45 5.81 -3.77
C LEU A 219 -15.73 5.98 -5.26
N PHE A 220 -15.78 4.88 -6.01
CA PHE A 220 -16.13 4.90 -7.43
C PHE A 220 -17.60 5.27 -7.62
N TYR A 221 -18.50 4.64 -6.85
CA TYR A 221 -19.93 4.96 -6.86
C TYR A 221 -20.19 6.41 -6.44
N ALA A 222 -19.50 6.91 -5.41
CA ALA A 222 -19.59 8.29 -4.94
C ALA A 222 -19.13 9.29 -6.01
N GLY A 223 -18.04 8.99 -6.71
CA GLY A 223 -17.54 9.84 -7.81
C GLY A 223 -18.50 9.90 -9.00
N LEU A 224 -19.11 8.77 -9.39
CA LEU A 224 -20.09 8.72 -10.48
C LEU A 224 -21.41 9.41 -10.11
N THR A 225 -21.85 9.27 -8.85
CA THR A 225 -23.13 9.82 -8.39
C THR A 225 -23.06 11.27 -7.95
N GLN A 226 -21.91 11.95 -8.09
CA GLN A 226 -21.74 13.34 -7.66
C GLN A 226 -22.69 14.34 -8.33
N TYR A 227 -23.18 14.03 -9.54
CA TYR A 227 -24.12 14.89 -10.28
C TYR A 227 -25.60 14.53 -10.07
N TYR A 228 -25.88 13.46 -9.32
CA TYR A 228 -27.25 13.01 -9.06
C TYR A 228 -27.67 13.40 -7.64
N LYS A 229 -28.80 14.10 -7.48
CA LYS A 229 -29.41 14.34 -6.15
C LYS A 229 -29.74 13.00 -5.49
N LYS A 230 -29.04 12.64 -4.40
CA LYS A 230 -29.37 11.47 -3.58
C LYS A 230 -30.63 11.77 -2.73
N SER A 231 -31.65 10.92 -2.82
CA SER A 231 -32.81 10.95 -1.92
C SER A 231 -32.48 10.24 -0.60
N MET A 232 -33.16 10.62 0.49
CA MET A 232 -32.88 10.25 1.89
C MET A 232 -32.80 8.73 2.19
N PHE A 233 -33.23 7.86 1.26
CA PHE A 233 -33.25 6.40 1.45
C PHE A 233 -32.10 5.64 0.74
N ARG A 234 -31.14 6.35 0.13
CA ARG A 234 -29.90 5.75 -0.41
C ARG A 234 -28.68 6.41 0.23
N ILE A 235 -28.45 6.07 1.50
CA ILE A 235 -27.16 6.25 2.17
C ILE A 235 -26.44 4.91 2.12
#